data_AF-A0A6J2Y8P7-F1
#
_entry.id   AF-A0A6J2Y8P7-F1
#
_cell.length_a   1.000
_cell.length_b   1.000
_cell.length_c   1.000
_cell.angle_alpha   90.00
_cell.angle_beta   90.00
_cell.angle_gamma   90.00
#
_symmetry.space_group_name_H-M   'P 1'
#
loop_
_entity.id
_entity.type
_entity.pdbx_description
1 polymer ?
#
loop_
_entity_poly.entity_id
_entity_poly.type
_entity_poly.pdbx_seq_one_letter_code
_entity_poly.pdbx_strand_id
1 'polypeptide(L)'
;MAKYLAQLIVAGAQVVGKAFARAIRQEIEASQQAAQRLNNAKTRTERVVNQKLGLSLEEAKQILNITKLTREEIDERYNTLFKANEKTSLYLQSKIVRAKERLEHELSNPQENAKQRSKEDISSGNPT
;
A
#
# COMPACT_ATOMS: atom_id res chain seq x y z
N MET A 1 10.04 27.44 -55.33
CA MET A 1 9.53 26.07 -55.09
C MET A 1 10.22 25.35 -53.92
N ALA A 2 11.56 25.25 -53.87
CA ALA A 2 12.28 24.53 -52.81
C ALA A 2 12.06 25.05 -51.37
N LYS A 3 11.86 26.37 -51.19
CA LYS A 3 11.59 26.97 -49.86
C LYS A 3 10.33 26.41 -49.18
N TYR A 4 9.26 26.16 -49.93
CA TYR A 4 8.01 25.65 -49.38
C TYR A 4 8.11 24.17 -48.97
N LEU A 5 8.86 23.37 -49.73
CA LEU A 5 9.12 21.97 -49.40
C LEU A 5 9.97 21.85 -48.12
N ALA A 6 11.03 22.66 -48.01
CA ALA A 6 11.85 22.70 -46.80
C ALA A 6 11.03 23.11 -45.56
N GLN A 7 10.14 24.09 -45.71
CA GLN A 7 9.29 24.56 -44.61
C GLN A 7 8.25 23.52 -44.18
N LEU A 8 7.71 22.75 -45.13
CA LEU A 8 6.79 21.65 -44.85
C LEU A 8 7.48 20.51 -44.08
N ILE A 9 8.71 20.16 -44.48
CA ILE A 9 9.52 19.13 -43.81
C ILE A 9 9.87 19.57 -42.38
N VAL A 10 10.30 20.81 -42.19
CA VAL A 10 10.65 21.34 -40.86
C VAL A 10 9.42 21.41 -39.95
N ALA A 11 8.28 21.88 -40.46
CA ALA A 11 7.03 21.93 -39.70
C ALA A 11 6.56 20.52 -39.33
N GLY A 12 6.62 19.56 -40.26
CA GLY A 12 6.26 18.16 -40.01
C GLY A 12 7.15 17.51 -38.94
N ALA A 13 8.47 17.70 -39.04
CA ALA A 13 9.43 17.16 -38.08
C ALA A 13 9.24 17.72 -36.66
N GLN A 14 8.90 19.01 -36.52
CA GLN A 14 8.64 19.63 -35.21
C GLN A 14 7.39 19.07 -34.52
N VAL A 15 6.33 18.76 -35.28
CA VAL A 15 5.09 18.20 -34.73
C VAL A 15 5.33 16.77 -34.25
N VAL A 16 5.99 15.93 -35.06
CA VAL A 16 6.31 14.54 -34.70
C VAL A 16 7.29 14.48 -33.52
N GLY A 17 8.34 15.31 -33.54
CA GLY A 17 9.31 15.38 -32.45
C GLY A 17 8.71 15.81 -31.11
N LYS A 18 7.80 16.80 -31.11
CA LYS A 18 7.10 17.25 -29.89
C LYS A 18 6.13 16.18 -29.35
N ALA A 19 5.46 15.44 -30.22
CA ALA A 19 4.57 14.35 -29.81
C ALA A 19 5.35 13.20 -29.16
N PHE A 20 6.49 12.81 -29.77
CA PHE A 20 7.35 11.77 -29.24
C PHE A 20 7.97 12.16 -27.89
N ALA A 21 8.45 13.40 -27.75
CA ALA A 21 8.96 13.92 -26.48
C ALA A 21 7.88 13.96 -25.38
N ARG A 22 6.62 14.29 -25.74
CA ARG A 22 5.49 14.25 -24.79
C ARG A 22 5.16 12.82 -24.35
N ALA A 23 5.17 11.85 -25.26
CA ALA A 23 4.92 10.45 -24.93
C ALA A 23 6.00 9.89 -23.98
N ILE A 24 7.28 10.14 -24.28
CA ILE A 24 8.39 9.75 -23.40
C ILE A 24 8.27 10.41 -22.03
N ARG A 25 7.95 11.70 -21.99
CA ARG A 25 7.78 12.44 -20.74
C ARG A 25 6.62 11.90 -19.91
N GLN A 26 5.50 11.54 -20.54
CA GLN A 26 4.35 10.95 -19.86
C GLN A 26 4.67 9.56 -19.27
N GLU A 27 5.42 8.73 -19.99
CA GLU A 27 5.85 7.43 -19.47
C GLU A 27 6.83 7.58 -18.30
N ILE A 28 7.77 8.53 -18.40
CA ILE A 28 8.72 8.83 -17.31
C ILE A 28 7.99 9.44 -16.10
N GLU A 29 7.04 10.34 -16.30
CA GLU A 29 6.27 10.96 -15.21
C GLU A 29 5.35 9.93 -14.53
N ALA A 30 4.67 9.09 -15.31
CA ALA A 30 3.85 8.00 -14.77
C ALA A 30 4.70 6.96 -14.03
N SER A 31 5.88 6.61 -14.57
CA SER A 31 6.83 5.72 -13.93
C SER A 31 7.44 6.33 -12.66
N GLN A 32 7.76 7.63 -12.67
CA GLN A 32 8.24 8.34 -11.49
C GLN A 32 7.17 8.46 -10.41
N GLN A 33 5.91 8.71 -10.75
CA GLN A 33 4.81 8.74 -9.78
C GLN A 33 4.56 7.35 -9.17
N ALA A 34 4.60 6.28 -9.98
CA ALA A 34 4.50 4.91 -9.49
C ALA A 34 5.72 4.51 -8.62
N ALA A 35 6.93 4.90 -9.03
CA ALA A 35 8.16 4.66 -8.30
C ALA A 35 8.22 5.48 -7.00
N GLN A 36 7.69 6.71 -6.96
CA GLN A 36 7.56 7.51 -5.74
C GLN A 36 6.58 6.86 -4.75
N ARG A 37 5.50 6.23 -5.24
CA ARG A 37 4.58 5.42 -4.42
C ARG A 37 5.22 4.13 -3.91
N LEU A 38 6.13 3.53 -4.69
CA LEU A 38 6.91 2.33 -4.33
C LEU A 38 8.11 2.63 -3.41
N ASN A 39 8.72 3.81 -3.51
CA ASN A 39 9.89 4.23 -2.74
C ASN A 39 9.57 4.63 -1.30
N ASN A 40 8.30 4.61 -0.90
CA ASN A 40 7.96 4.68 0.51
C ASN A 40 8.40 3.36 1.16
N ALA A 41 9.51 3.38 1.90
CA ALA A 41 10.02 2.23 2.66
C ALA A 41 8.91 1.56 3.49
N LYS A 42 7.95 2.35 3.97
CA LYS A 42 6.71 1.93 4.66
C LYS A 42 5.86 0.95 3.84
N THR A 43 5.52 1.32 2.61
CA THR A 43 4.70 0.49 1.72
C THR A 43 5.44 -0.79 1.32
N ARG A 44 6.77 -0.75 1.27
CA ARG A 44 7.60 -1.94 1.04
C ARG A 44 7.61 -2.87 2.26
N THR A 45 7.83 -2.35 3.47
CA THR A 45 7.80 -3.16 4.71
C THR A 45 6.42 -3.78 4.91
N GLU A 46 5.34 -2.98 4.82
CA GLU A 46 3.97 -3.49 4.96
C GLU A 46 3.64 -4.53 3.90
N ARG A 47 4.05 -4.32 2.64
CA ARG A 47 3.87 -5.34 1.58
C ARG A 47 4.67 -6.60 1.87
N VAL A 48 5.91 -6.49 2.36
CA VAL A 48 6.74 -7.65 2.71
C VAL A 48 6.14 -8.41 3.89
N VAL A 49 5.67 -7.70 4.93
CA VAL A 49 4.98 -8.29 6.10
C VAL A 49 3.68 -8.96 5.66
N ASN A 50 2.86 -8.29 4.86
CA ASN A 50 1.61 -8.85 4.34
C ASN A 50 1.87 -10.03 3.37
N GLN A 51 2.96 -10.01 2.59
CA GLN A 51 3.38 -11.15 1.77
C GLN A 51 3.88 -12.32 2.61
N LYS A 52 4.63 -12.05 3.68
CA LYS A 52 5.17 -13.07 4.60
C LYS A 52 4.07 -13.75 5.41
N LEU A 53 3.13 -12.98 5.93
CA LEU A 53 2.02 -13.47 6.76
C LEU A 53 0.78 -13.84 5.92
N GLY A 54 0.72 -13.39 4.67
CA GLY A 54 -0.41 -13.62 3.75
C GLY A 54 -1.71 -12.95 4.20
N LEU A 55 -1.63 -11.90 5.02
CA LEU A 55 -2.77 -11.23 5.64
C LEU A 55 -2.45 -9.75 5.92
N SER A 56 -3.35 -8.84 5.52
CA SER A 56 -3.23 -7.42 5.84
C SER A 56 -3.63 -7.12 7.29
N LEU A 57 -3.19 -5.96 7.81
CA LEU A 57 -3.57 -5.52 9.16
C LEU A 57 -5.09 -5.33 9.29
N GLU A 58 -5.71 -4.77 8.26
CA GLU A 58 -7.14 -4.50 8.25
C GLU A 58 -7.96 -5.80 8.23
N GLU A 59 -7.57 -6.76 7.38
CA GLU A 59 -8.19 -8.10 7.39
C GLU A 59 -8.01 -8.79 8.75
N ALA A 60 -6.85 -8.65 9.39
CA ALA A 60 -6.63 -9.25 10.71
C ALA A 60 -7.55 -8.66 11.79
N LYS A 61 -7.77 -7.33 11.78
CA LYS A 61 -8.73 -6.68 12.68
C LYS A 61 -10.15 -7.16 12.42
N GLN A 62 -10.54 -7.30 11.16
CA GLN A 62 -11.86 -7.78 10.77
C GLN A 62 -12.09 -9.24 11.18
N ILE A 63 -11.09 -10.11 11.01
CA ILE A 63 -11.17 -11.53 11.41
C ILE A 63 -11.37 -11.66 12.93
N LEU A 64 -10.65 -10.89 13.75
CA LEU A 64 -10.82 -10.91 15.21
C LEU A 64 -11.93 -9.98 15.73
N ASN A 65 -12.56 -9.22 14.84
CA ASN A 65 -13.58 -8.21 15.15
C ASN A 65 -13.14 -7.26 16.29
N ILE A 66 -11.95 -6.67 16.14
CA ILE A 66 -11.40 -5.72 17.12
C ILE A 66 -11.33 -4.32 16.55
N THR A 67 -11.56 -3.33 17.43
CA THR A 67 -11.44 -1.90 17.07
C THR A 67 -10.22 -1.26 17.72
N LYS A 68 -9.85 -1.70 18.93
CA LYS A 68 -8.66 -1.22 19.63
C LYS A 68 -7.56 -2.27 19.52
N LEU A 69 -6.35 -1.79 19.26
CA LEU A 69 -5.17 -2.64 19.18
C LEU A 69 -4.52 -2.74 20.57
N THR A 70 -5.14 -3.52 21.46
CA THR A 70 -4.60 -3.86 22.78
C THR A 70 -4.34 -5.36 22.85
N ARG A 71 -3.35 -5.78 23.64
CA ARG A 71 -3.00 -7.20 23.77
C ARG A 71 -4.15 -7.99 24.38
N GLU A 72 -4.83 -7.40 25.35
CA GLU A 72 -5.95 -8.00 26.07
C GLU A 72 -7.12 -8.29 25.14
N GLU A 73 -7.51 -7.33 24.27
CA GLU A 73 -8.64 -7.50 23.36
C GLU A 73 -8.35 -8.54 22.27
N ILE A 74 -7.10 -8.59 21.78
CA ILE A 74 -6.66 -9.61 20.81
C ILE A 74 -6.75 -11.01 21.42
N ASP A 75 -6.21 -11.20 22.63
CA ASP A 75 -6.19 -12.51 23.28
C ASP A 75 -7.60 -12.98 23.65
N GLU A 76 -8.45 -12.09 24.15
CA GLU A 76 -9.85 -12.41 24.46
C GLU A 76 -10.63 -12.84 23.22
N ARG A 77 -10.56 -12.07 22.14
CA ARG A 77 -11.27 -12.37 20.89
C ARG A 77 -10.73 -13.60 20.20
N TYR A 78 -9.40 -13.76 20.16
CA TYR A 78 -8.76 -14.96 19.64
C TYR A 78 -9.25 -16.21 20.38
N ASN A 79 -9.19 -16.23 21.71
CA ASN A 79 -9.58 -17.40 22.49
C ASN A 79 -11.07 -17.74 22.28
N THR A 80 -11.92 -16.72 22.23
CA THR A 80 -13.37 -16.90 21.99
C THR A 80 -13.63 -17.49 20.61
N LEU A 81 -13.07 -16.88 19.55
CA LEU A 81 -13.28 -17.33 18.17
C LEU A 81 -12.62 -18.68 17.90
N PHE A 82 -11.42 -18.90 18.42
CA PHE A 82 -10.70 -20.16 18.23
C PHE A 82 -11.46 -21.32 18.86
N LYS A 83 -11.92 -21.16 20.12
CA LYS A 83 -12.71 -22.17 20.83
C LYS A 83 -14.05 -22.43 20.15
N ALA A 84 -14.76 -21.37 19.74
CA ALA A 84 -16.03 -21.51 19.03
C ALA A 84 -15.89 -22.27 17.69
N ASN A 85 -14.71 -22.19 17.06
CA ASN A 85 -14.41 -22.79 15.76
C ASN A 85 -13.50 -24.03 15.85
N GLU A 86 -13.29 -24.61 17.04
CA GLU A 86 -12.37 -25.74 17.27
C GLU A 86 -12.73 -26.99 16.45
N LYS A 87 -14.01 -27.19 16.14
CA LYS A 87 -14.51 -28.35 15.37
C LYS A 87 -14.84 -28.01 13.92
N THR A 88 -14.44 -26.83 13.44
CA THR A 88 -14.71 -26.37 12.08
C THR A 88 -13.55 -26.74 11.14
N SER A 89 -13.43 -26.05 10.00
CA SER A 89 -12.34 -26.31 9.05
C SER A 89 -10.99 -25.81 9.58
N LEU A 90 -9.94 -26.57 9.28
CA LEU A 90 -8.56 -26.16 9.55
C LEU A 90 -8.22 -24.80 8.88
N TYR A 91 -8.88 -24.50 7.76
CA TYR A 91 -8.73 -23.20 7.09
C TYR A 91 -9.18 -22.04 7.99
N LEU A 92 -10.37 -22.16 8.61
CA LEU A 92 -10.91 -21.11 9.46
C LEU A 92 -10.04 -20.92 10.71
N GLN A 93 -9.60 -22.02 11.32
CA GLN A 93 -8.64 -21.96 12.44
C GLN A 93 -7.33 -21.31 12.03
N SER A 94 -6.78 -21.68 10.88
CA SER A 94 -5.55 -21.09 10.33
C SER A 94 -5.71 -19.59 10.09
N LYS A 95 -6.90 -19.11 9.67
CA LYS A 95 -7.19 -17.69 9.50
C LYS A 95 -7.22 -16.94 10.83
N ILE A 96 -7.83 -17.53 11.86
CA ILE A 96 -7.89 -16.95 13.21
C ILE A 96 -6.48 -16.85 13.82
N VAL A 97 -5.66 -17.90 13.68
CA VAL A 97 -4.26 -17.90 14.16
C VAL A 97 -3.43 -16.85 13.45
N ARG A 98 -3.47 -16.80 12.11
CA ARG A 98 -2.73 -15.80 11.33
C ARG A 98 -3.15 -14.36 11.64
N ALA A 99 -4.45 -14.14 11.90
CA ALA A 99 -4.93 -12.83 12.30
C ALA A 99 -4.31 -12.38 13.63
N LYS A 100 -4.25 -13.28 14.62
CA LYS A 100 -3.55 -13.02 15.88
C LYS A 100 -2.07 -12.69 15.66
N GLU A 101 -1.34 -13.53 14.91
CA GLU A 101 0.09 -13.31 14.62
C GLU A 101 0.35 -11.95 13.95
N ARG A 102 -0.51 -11.55 13.00
CA ARG A 102 -0.38 -10.26 12.30
C ARG A 102 -0.58 -9.07 13.24
N LEU A 103 -1.52 -9.17 14.18
CA LEU A 103 -1.82 -8.11 15.15
C LEU A 103 -0.77 -8.03 16.26
N GLU A 104 -0.25 -9.17 16.72
CA GLU A 104 0.86 -9.22 17.66
C GLU A 104 2.15 -8.65 17.06
N HIS A 105 2.42 -8.92 15.78
CA HIS A 105 3.54 -8.32 15.05
C HIS A 105 3.40 -6.79 14.96
N GLU A 106 2.18 -6.26 14.85
CA GLU A 106 1.94 -4.81 14.86
C GLU A 106 2.23 -4.20 16.24
N LEU A 107 1.86 -4.91 17.32
CA LEU A 107 2.10 -4.50 18.70
C LEU A 107 3.58 -4.56 19.10
N SER A 108 4.36 -5.50 18.55
CA SER A 108 5.79 -5.65 18.87
C SER A 108 6.69 -4.67 18.11
N ASN A 109 6.19 -4.04 17.04
CA ASN A 109 6.90 -3.01 16.26
C ASN A 109 6.28 -1.60 16.37
N PRO A 110 6.13 -1.00 17.57
CA PRO A 110 5.52 0.33 17.73
C PRO A 110 6.38 1.48 17.14
N GLN A 111 7.67 1.24 16.87
CA GLN A 111 8.60 2.22 16.30
C GLN A 111 8.28 2.63 14.85
N GLU A 112 7.69 1.73 14.04
CA GLU A 112 7.17 2.11 12.70
C GLU A 112 5.85 2.92 12.82
N ASN A 113 5.05 2.63 13.84
CA ASN A 113 3.74 3.25 14.10
C ASN A 113 3.79 4.72 14.51
N ALA A 114 4.74 5.11 15.39
CA ALA A 114 4.88 6.51 15.83
C ALA A 114 5.25 7.47 14.68
N LYS A 115 5.98 6.98 13.66
CA LYS A 115 6.28 7.70 12.41
C LYS A 115 5.17 7.62 11.36
N GLN A 116 4.17 6.75 11.53
CA GLN A 116 2.99 6.61 10.66
C GLN A 116 1.88 7.57 11.07
N ARG A 117 1.46 7.59 12.34
CA ARG A 117 0.41 8.51 12.84
C ARG A 117 0.78 9.99 12.69
N SER A 118 2.04 10.33 12.98
CA SER A 118 2.55 11.71 12.84
C SER A 118 2.61 12.22 11.40
N LYS A 119 2.58 11.36 10.38
CA LYS A 119 2.56 11.80 8.97
C LYS A 119 1.16 11.85 8.35
N GLU A 120 0.20 11.10 8.89
CA GLU A 120 -1.21 11.20 8.49
C GLU A 120 -1.86 12.51 8.98
N ASP A 121 -1.54 12.95 10.20
CA ASP A 121 -2.01 14.24 10.74
C ASP A 121 -1.44 15.47 10.00
N ILE A 122 -0.26 15.35 9.39
CA ILE A 122 0.36 16.46 8.62
C ILE A 122 -0.21 16.55 7.20
N SER A 123 -0.76 15.46 6.65
CA SER A 123 -1.32 15.43 5.28
C SER A 123 -2.81 15.79 5.21
N SER A 124 -3.52 15.81 6.34
CA SER A 124 -4.95 16.18 6.43
C SER A 124 -5.18 17.65 6.81
N GLY A 125 -4.14 18.36 7.26
CA GLY A 125 -4.19 19.80 7.53
C GLY A 125 -3.85 20.63 6.30
N ASN A 126 -4.85 20.93 5.47
CA ASN A 126 -4.72 22.02 4.50
C ASN A 126 -5.02 23.35 5.22
N PRO A 127 -4.10 24.33 5.28
CA PRO A 127 -4.36 25.59 5.97
C PRO A 127 -5.33 26.45 5.14
N THR A 128 -6.37 26.97 5.80
CA THR A 128 -7.04 28.20 5.38
C THR A 128 -6.15 29.40 5.66
#